data_AF-A0A955L7T7-F1
#
_entry.id   AF-A0A955L7T7-F1
#
_cell.length_a   1.000
_cell.length_b   1.000
_cell.length_c   1.000
_cell.angle_alpha   90.00
_cell.angle_beta   90.00
_cell.angle_gamma   90.00
#
_symmetry.space_group_name_H-M   'P 1'
#
loop_
_entity.id
_entity.type
_entity.pdbx_description
1 polymer ?
#
loop_
_entity_poly.entity_id
_entity_poly.type
_entity_poly.pdbx_seq_one_letter_code
_entity_poly.pdbx_strand_id
1 'polypeptide(L)'
;MRETNKYQKLEELLTNTKVPLGDLSIDAQYKQSLKSELYNEVTSGSKSSSVWSQIVALVNTSYVLGVAFVLLTIFVVINFDERTLKSEVVAASIIEIPESTIVKIVRSDPSEVITAVEGDIVGIGDVVEVSGSATTIISEHGDKILADNNAEFTFLAQDEHELTLRQFAGSMYIAVSDTEESKREITVAVRDSILTTESGAEFLIDIDEETDNIEVFKASVDIMQNSSVVPVGQYQKVIISPESNEVSVSELDPDANKRIIVQKYRKQLEETGAVIDRSPPVIELSTDVSSPSQSRYLQIDGKLNDDSMIRKIKINSHEYYANDGNEYPVQRNGQFSIPWELEEGDNELTLYAYDEYWNTSSILFTLTYEPREEDLPVPTEEVIGL
;
A
#
# COMPACT_ATOMS: atom_id res chain seq x y z
N MET A 1 -6.99 -24.58 -26.50
CA MET A 1 -6.53 -23.25 -26.95
C MET A 1 -5.96 -22.35 -25.85
N ARG A 2 -6.23 -22.58 -24.55
CA ARG A 2 -5.64 -21.77 -23.45
C ARG A 2 -4.21 -22.19 -23.05
N GLU A 3 -3.84 -23.45 -23.19
CA GLU A 3 -2.50 -23.92 -22.78
C GLU A 3 -1.37 -23.45 -23.71
N THR A 4 -1.63 -23.28 -25.01
CA THR A 4 -0.65 -22.81 -26.00
C THR A 4 -0.07 -21.44 -25.66
N ASN A 5 -0.82 -20.60 -24.93
CA ASN A 5 -0.43 -19.25 -24.53
C ASN A 5 0.59 -19.25 -23.36
N LYS A 6 0.53 -20.25 -22.47
CA LYS A 6 1.50 -20.40 -21.37
C LYS A 6 2.90 -20.78 -21.88
N TYR A 7 2.96 -21.62 -22.90
CA TYR A 7 4.23 -22.09 -23.50
C TYR A 7 4.95 -20.99 -24.29
N GLN A 8 4.23 -20.20 -25.09
CA GLN A 8 4.82 -19.08 -25.83
C GLN A 8 5.42 -18.03 -24.89
N LYS A 9 4.74 -17.73 -23.78
CA LYS A 9 5.19 -16.73 -22.81
C LYS A 9 6.42 -17.19 -22.01
N LEU A 10 6.51 -18.49 -21.69
CA LEU A 10 7.69 -19.07 -21.04
C LEU A 10 8.90 -19.13 -21.98
N GLU A 11 8.69 -19.48 -23.25
CA GLU A 11 9.74 -19.52 -24.26
C GLU A 11 10.25 -18.10 -24.58
N GLU A 12 9.37 -17.11 -24.64
CA GLU A 12 9.71 -15.69 -24.78
C GLU A 12 10.54 -15.16 -23.59
N LEU A 13 10.17 -15.51 -22.35
CA LEU A 13 10.92 -15.14 -21.14
C LEU A 13 12.33 -15.76 -21.12
N LEU A 14 12.46 -17.03 -21.47
CA LEU A 14 13.73 -17.75 -21.51
C LEU A 14 14.64 -17.28 -22.66
N THR A 15 14.06 -16.81 -23.77
CA THR A 15 14.84 -16.34 -24.93
C THR A 15 15.29 -14.89 -24.78
N ASN A 16 14.52 -14.07 -24.06
CA ASN A 16 14.83 -12.65 -23.85
C ASN A 16 15.70 -12.36 -22.62
N THR A 17 15.89 -13.31 -21.69
CA THR A 17 16.85 -13.15 -20.60
C THR A 17 18.30 -13.33 -21.10
N LYS A 18 18.90 -12.24 -21.60
CA LYS A 18 20.36 -12.13 -21.74
C LYS A 18 21.01 -11.90 -20.37
N VAL A 19 20.95 -12.90 -19.50
CA VAL A 19 21.81 -12.91 -18.30
C VAL A 19 23.17 -13.46 -18.74
N PRO A 20 24.27 -12.71 -18.64
CA PRO A 20 25.60 -13.26 -18.85
C PRO A 20 25.90 -14.19 -17.68
N LEU A 21 25.59 -15.48 -17.85
CA LEU A 21 26.08 -16.54 -16.98
C LEU A 21 27.59 -16.63 -17.22
N GLY A 22 28.37 -15.83 -16.49
CA GLY A 22 29.83 -15.96 -16.44
C GLY A 22 30.23 -17.40 -16.10
N ASP A 23 31.37 -17.83 -16.64
CA ASP A 23 31.94 -19.20 -16.69
C ASP A 23 31.70 -20.10 -15.46
N LEU A 24 30.46 -20.58 -15.29
CA LEU A 24 30.14 -21.70 -14.44
C LEU A 24 30.22 -22.95 -15.33
N SER A 25 31.28 -23.74 -15.17
CA SER A 25 31.48 -25.03 -15.84
C SER A 25 30.54 -26.10 -15.27
N ILE A 26 29.24 -25.86 -15.37
CA ILE A 26 28.24 -26.91 -15.18
C ILE A 26 28.19 -27.69 -16.49
N ASP A 27 28.48 -28.99 -16.41
CA ASP A 27 28.49 -29.91 -17.55
C ASP A 27 27.22 -29.74 -18.40
N ALA A 28 27.39 -29.61 -19.71
CA ALA A 28 26.30 -29.47 -20.67
C ALA A 28 25.31 -30.65 -20.60
N GLN A 29 25.79 -31.85 -20.25
CA GLN A 29 24.92 -33.01 -20.02
C GLN A 29 24.00 -32.81 -18.80
N TYR A 30 24.51 -32.20 -17.73
CA TYR A 30 23.72 -31.94 -16.52
C TYR A 30 22.64 -30.88 -16.78
N LYS A 31 22.95 -29.82 -17.54
CA LYS A 31 21.97 -28.80 -17.96
C LYS A 31 20.85 -29.40 -18.82
N GLN A 32 21.17 -30.32 -19.73
CA GLN A 32 20.16 -31.01 -20.54
C GLN A 32 19.29 -31.95 -19.72
N SER A 33 19.88 -32.68 -18.76
CA SER A 33 19.14 -33.57 -17.86
C SER A 33 18.09 -32.80 -17.06
N LEU A 34 18.50 -31.71 -16.39
CA LEU A 34 17.61 -30.85 -15.60
C LEU A 34 16.50 -30.23 -16.47
N LYS A 35 16.82 -29.77 -17.68
CA LYS A 35 15.82 -29.22 -18.61
C LYS A 35 14.78 -30.27 -19.01
N SER A 36 15.20 -31.52 -19.24
CA SER A 36 14.29 -32.61 -19.61
C SER A 36 13.42 -33.08 -18.44
N GLU A 37 13.94 -33.10 -17.22
CA GLU A 37 13.19 -33.48 -16.03
C GLU A 37 12.16 -32.40 -15.63
N LEU A 38 12.54 -31.11 -15.68
CA LEU A 38 11.60 -30.01 -15.45
C LEU A 38 10.46 -30.02 -16.48
N TYR A 39 10.80 -30.28 -17.75
CA TYR A 39 9.81 -30.39 -18.83
C TYR A 39 8.80 -31.52 -18.56
N ASN A 40 9.26 -32.68 -18.07
CA ASN A 40 8.40 -33.81 -17.76
C ASN A 40 7.54 -33.58 -16.50
N GLU A 41 8.02 -32.87 -15.49
CA GLU A 41 7.22 -32.53 -14.30
C GLU A 41 6.11 -31.51 -14.62
N VAL A 42 6.45 -30.46 -15.38
CA VAL A 42 5.47 -29.43 -15.79
C VAL A 42 4.38 -30.01 -16.69
N THR A 43 4.74 -30.94 -17.59
CA THR A 43 3.78 -31.58 -18.49
C THR A 43 2.98 -32.70 -17.83
N SER A 44 3.50 -33.36 -16.81
CA SER A 44 2.80 -34.45 -16.09
C SER A 44 1.95 -33.98 -14.91
N GLY A 45 2.13 -32.75 -14.42
CA GLY A 45 1.45 -32.24 -13.23
C GLY A 45 1.84 -32.95 -11.94
N SER A 46 2.87 -33.81 -11.95
CA SER A 46 3.37 -34.50 -10.77
C SER A 46 4.61 -33.80 -10.22
N LYS A 47 4.59 -33.48 -8.92
CA LYS A 47 5.78 -32.96 -8.21
C LYS A 47 6.58 -34.16 -7.72
N SER A 48 7.73 -34.49 -8.32
CA SER A 48 8.61 -35.51 -7.76
C SER A 48 9.54 -34.86 -6.72
N SER A 49 9.63 -35.45 -5.53
CA SER A 49 10.49 -34.94 -4.45
C SER A 49 11.99 -34.94 -4.81
N SER A 50 12.37 -35.71 -5.83
CA SER A 50 13.75 -35.83 -6.32
C SER A 50 14.25 -34.54 -6.96
N VAL A 51 13.50 -33.98 -7.91
CA VAL A 51 13.89 -32.75 -8.62
C VAL A 51 13.95 -31.56 -7.66
N TRP A 52 12.99 -31.46 -6.75
CA TRP A 52 12.97 -30.43 -5.72
C TRP A 52 14.15 -30.53 -4.76
N SER A 53 14.56 -31.74 -4.35
CA SER A 53 15.74 -31.92 -3.51
C SER A 53 17.03 -31.48 -4.21
N GLN A 54 17.13 -31.69 -5.52
CA GLN A 54 18.28 -31.26 -6.33
C GLN A 54 18.29 -29.75 -6.56
N ILE A 55 17.13 -29.12 -6.75
CA ILE A 55 17.00 -27.66 -6.86
C ILE A 55 17.37 -26.99 -5.53
N VAL A 56 16.87 -27.49 -4.40
CA VAL A 56 17.20 -26.96 -3.07
C VAL A 56 18.69 -27.16 -2.75
N ALA A 57 19.27 -28.31 -3.11
CA ALA A 57 20.70 -28.54 -2.96
C ALA A 57 21.53 -27.56 -3.81
N LEU A 58 21.10 -27.25 -5.04
CA LEU A 58 21.76 -26.31 -5.94
C LEU A 58 21.68 -24.86 -5.42
N VAL A 59 20.52 -24.45 -4.87
CA VAL A 59 20.34 -23.13 -4.23
C VAL A 59 21.20 -23.00 -2.99
N ASN A 60 21.30 -24.05 -2.17
CA ASN A 60 22.12 -24.02 -0.96
C ASN A 60 23.63 -24.10 -1.22
N THR A 61 24.07 -24.56 -2.39
CA THR A 61 25.50 -24.68 -2.73
C THR A 61 26.02 -23.58 -3.66
N SER A 62 25.15 -22.78 -4.26
CA SER A 62 25.54 -21.71 -5.18
C SER A 62 25.40 -20.33 -4.53
N TYR A 63 26.52 -19.70 -4.20
CA TYR A 63 26.62 -18.30 -3.71
C TYR A 63 26.31 -17.26 -4.80
N VAL A 64 25.27 -17.49 -5.63
CA VAL A 64 24.93 -16.60 -6.75
C VAL A 64 23.44 -16.27 -6.72
N LEU A 65 23.13 -15.09 -6.18
CA LEU A 65 21.79 -14.51 -6.05
C LEU A 65 20.94 -14.56 -7.34
N GLY A 66 21.57 -14.55 -8.52
CA GLY A 66 20.85 -14.49 -9.80
C GLY A 66 20.02 -15.74 -10.13
N VAL A 67 20.45 -16.93 -9.73
CA VAL A 67 19.71 -18.18 -10.04
C VAL A 67 18.54 -18.37 -9.07
N ALA A 68 18.73 -18.01 -7.80
CA ALA A 68 17.67 -18.01 -6.80
C ALA A 68 16.55 -17.02 -7.18
N PHE A 69 16.90 -15.85 -7.71
CA PHE A 69 15.94 -14.85 -8.15
C PHE A 69 15.05 -15.35 -9.31
N VAL A 70 15.65 -15.92 -10.36
CA VAL A 70 14.89 -16.45 -11.51
C VAL A 70 13.97 -17.61 -11.08
N LEU A 71 14.44 -18.48 -10.19
CA LEU A 71 13.63 -19.59 -9.67
C LEU A 71 12.49 -19.11 -8.76
N LEU A 72 12.72 -18.05 -7.96
CA LEU A 72 11.69 -17.39 -7.16
C LEU A 72 10.63 -16.72 -8.04
N THR A 73 11.04 -16.03 -9.12
CA THR A 73 10.10 -15.43 -10.08
C THR A 73 9.24 -16.50 -10.76
N ILE A 74 9.85 -17.62 -11.17
CA ILE A 74 9.11 -18.76 -11.73
C ILE A 74 8.15 -19.37 -10.68
N PHE A 75 8.57 -19.47 -9.42
CA PHE A 75 7.74 -19.97 -8.32
C PHE A 75 6.52 -19.08 -8.05
N VAL A 76 6.70 -17.75 -8.05
CA VAL A 76 5.60 -16.78 -7.89
C VAL A 76 4.62 -16.87 -9.06
N VAL A 77 5.12 -16.95 -10.30
CA VAL A 77 4.28 -17.03 -11.51
C VAL A 77 3.50 -18.35 -11.61
N ILE A 78 4.04 -19.46 -11.10
CA ILE A 78 3.37 -20.78 -11.16
C ILE A 78 2.33 -20.95 -10.04
N ASN A 79 2.53 -20.34 -8.86
CA ASN A 79 1.64 -20.55 -7.71
C ASN A 79 0.58 -19.45 -7.51
N PHE A 80 0.62 -18.34 -8.27
CA PHE A 80 -0.46 -17.35 -8.25
C PHE A 80 -1.64 -17.81 -9.12
N ASP A 81 -2.80 -18.00 -8.48
CA ASP A 81 -4.08 -18.31 -9.14
C ASP A 81 -4.58 -17.08 -9.92
N GLU A 82 -4.97 -17.26 -11.19
CA GLU A 82 -5.48 -16.19 -12.09
C GLU A 82 -6.78 -15.54 -11.57
N ARG A 83 -7.39 -16.05 -10.49
CA ARG A 83 -8.62 -15.49 -9.91
C ARG A 83 -8.41 -14.21 -9.11
N THR A 84 -7.20 -13.93 -8.64
CA THR A 84 -6.88 -12.73 -7.85
C THR A 84 -6.38 -11.55 -8.71
N LEU A 85 -6.25 -11.74 -10.04
CA LEU A 85 -5.80 -10.72 -10.99
C LEU A 85 -6.95 -10.15 -11.83
N LYS A 86 -8.13 -10.00 -11.25
CA LYS A 86 -9.18 -9.15 -11.81
C LYS A 86 -9.17 -7.80 -11.11
N SER A 87 -8.38 -6.89 -11.68
CA SER A 87 -8.50 -5.43 -11.56
C SER A 87 -8.84 -4.90 -10.17
N GLU A 88 -7.94 -5.07 -9.21
CA GLU A 88 -7.76 -4.02 -8.21
C GLU A 88 -6.96 -2.91 -8.88
N VAL A 89 -7.62 -1.79 -9.13
CA VAL A 89 -6.94 -0.53 -9.36
C VAL A 89 -6.26 -0.21 -8.04
N VAL A 90 -4.95 -0.47 -7.95
CA VAL A 90 -4.12 -0.05 -6.81
C VAL A 90 -4.29 1.45 -6.69
N ALA A 91 -4.97 1.89 -5.62
CA ALA A 91 -5.15 3.30 -5.34
C ALA A 91 -3.77 3.95 -5.22
N ALA A 92 -3.50 4.97 -6.02
CA ALA A 92 -2.27 5.72 -5.92
C ALA A 92 -2.27 6.48 -4.58
N SER A 93 -1.27 6.24 -3.74
CA SER A 93 -1.02 6.95 -2.49
C SER A 93 -0.71 8.42 -2.78
N ILE A 94 -1.38 9.34 -2.11
CA ILE A 94 -1.25 10.77 -2.39
C ILE A 94 -0.41 11.42 -1.32
N ILE A 95 0.66 12.09 -1.74
CA ILE A 95 1.65 12.70 -0.87
C ILE A 95 1.69 14.19 -1.17
N GLU A 96 1.68 15.02 -0.14
CA GLU A 96 1.78 16.47 -0.29
C GLU A 96 3.24 16.91 -0.09
N ILE A 97 3.76 17.80 -0.94
CA ILE A 97 5.16 18.26 -0.96
C ILE A 97 5.17 19.80 -0.80
N PRO A 98 5.89 20.43 0.14
CA PRO A 98 5.82 21.89 0.33
C PRO A 98 6.42 22.71 -0.83
N GLU A 99 5.91 23.94 -1.07
CA GLU A 99 6.26 24.92 -2.14
C GLU A 99 7.76 25.22 -2.42
N SER A 100 8.70 24.74 -1.60
CA SER A 100 10.14 25.01 -1.75
C SER A 100 11.01 23.77 -1.95
N THR A 101 10.39 22.61 -2.11
CA THR A 101 11.08 21.32 -2.12
C THR A 101 11.18 20.75 -3.53
N ILE A 102 12.38 20.29 -3.91
CA ILE A 102 12.58 19.50 -5.13
C ILE A 102 12.62 18.03 -4.69
N VAL A 103 11.47 17.37 -4.75
CA VAL A 103 11.41 15.91 -4.62
C VAL A 103 11.60 15.33 -5.99
N LYS A 104 12.58 14.44 -6.13
CA LYS A 104 12.76 13.69 -7.35
C LYS A 104 12.09 12.34 -7.16
N ILE A 105 10.98 12.13 -7.87
CA ILE A 105 10.31 10.84 -7.95
C ILE A 105 10.94 10.09 -9.11
N VAL A 106 11.62 8.99 -8.81
CA VAL A 106 12.09 8.04 -9.81
C VAL A 106 11.07 6.91 -9.85
N ARG A 107 10.29 6.87 -10.92
CA ARG A 107 9.31 5.80 -11.11
C ARG A 107 10.00 4.48 -11.44
N SER A 108 9.26 3.39 -11.25
CA SER A 108 9.65 2.03 -11.60
C SER A 108 10.12 1.87 -13.07
N ASP A 109 9.74 2.77 -13.99
CA ASP A 109 10.43 2.96 -15.27
C ASP A 109 11.57 3.99 -15.10
N PRO A 110 12.85 3.56 -15.08
CA PRO A 110 13.99 4.42 -14.81
C PRO A 110 14.25 5.50 -15.88
N SER A 111 13.46 5.53 -16.95
CA SER A 111 13.51 6.57 -17.97
C SER A 111 12.68 7.82 -17.63
N GLU A 112 11.81 7.77 -16.61
CA GLU A 112 10.96 8.87 -16.18
C GLU A 112 11.40 9.39 -14.80
N VAL A 113 12.23 10.44 -14.81
CA VAL A 113 12.55 11.23 -13.61
C VAL A 113 11.60 12.41 -13.57
N ILE A 114 10.74 12.46 -12.55
CA ILE A 114 9.81 13.57 -12.34
C ILE A 114 10.30 14.41 -11.18
N THR A 115 10.47 15.71 -11.41
CA THR A 115 10.55 16.67 -10.31
C THR A 115 9.13 16.90 -9.82
N ALA A 116 8.82 16.35 -8.66
CA ALA A 116 7.53 16.51 -8.03
C ALA A 116 7.43 17.90 -7.38
N VAL A 117 6.28 18.52 -7.57
CA VAL A 117 5.87 19.79 -6.98
C VAL A 117 4.77 19.54 -5.95
N GLU A 118 4.33 20.59 -5.27
CA GLU A 118 3.25 20.50 -4.29
C GLU A 118 1.98 19.85 -4.84
N GLY A 119 1.45 18.89 -4.08
CA GLY A 119 0.28 18.10 -4.43
C GLY A 119 0.53 16.86 -5.31
N ASP A 120 1.77 16.57 -5.68
CA ASP A 120 2.07 15.42 -6.55
C ASP A 120 1.97 14.06 -5.82
N ILE A 121 1.20 13.17 -6.44
CA ILE A 121 0.95 11.79 -5.98
C ILE A 121 2.22 10.95 -6.16
N VAL A 122 2.71 10.35 -5.07
CA VAL A 122 3.80 9.37 -5.10
C VAL A 122 3.19 7.98 -5.10
N GLY A 123 3.38 7.23 -6.19
CA GLY A 123 2.83 5.88 -6.29
C GLY A 123 3.58 4.87 -5.40
N ILE A 124 2.89 3.77 -5.07
CA ILE A 124 3.54 2.58 -4.50
C ILE A 124 4.60 2.08 -5.47
N GLY A 125 5.80 1.82 -4.95
CA GLY A 125 6.97 1.36 -5.71
C GLY A 125 7.82 2.48 -6.31
N ASP A 126 7.42 3.74 -6.19
CA ASP A 126 8.23 4.88 -6.61
C ASP A 126 9.34 5.16 -5.60
N VAL A 127 10.55 5.46 -6.08
CA VAL A 127 11.66 5.89 -5.24
C VAL A 127 11.59 7.41 -5.09
N VAL A 128 11.51 7.85 -3.83
CA VAL A 128 11.50 9.23 -3.42
C VAL A 128 12.91 9.63 -3.00
N GLU A 129 13.53 10.52 -3.77
CA GLU A 129 14.82 11.14 -3.45
C GLU A 129 14.58 12.61 -3.06
N VAL A 130 14.87 12.95 -1.80
CA VAL A 130 14.67 14.30 -1.27
C VAL A 130 15.93 15.13 -1.51
N SER A 131 15.81 16.20 -2.28
CA SER A 131 16.93 17.10 -2.60
C SER A 131 16.63 18.55 -2.23
N GLY A 132 17.63 19.24 -1.67
CA GLY A 132 17.57 20.65 -1.30
C GLY A 132 17.16 20.88 0.16
N SER A 133 15.87 20.84 0.44
CA SER A 133 15.30 21.06 1.78
C SER A 133 14.61 19.80 2.32
N ALA A 134 14.51 19.71 3.65
CA ALA A 134 13.73 18.67 4.29
C ALA A 134 12.26 18.74 3.81
N THR A 135 11.65 17.57 3.59
CA THR A 135 10.30 17.41 3.05
C THR A 135 9.40 16.80 4.10
N THR A 136 8.24 17.41 4.35
CA THR A 136 7.17 16.75 5.12
C THR A 136 6.27 16.02 4.15
N ILE A 137 5.97 14.77 4.47
CA ILE A 137 5.07 13.89 3.74
C ILE A 137 4.00 13.45 4.72
N ILE A 138 2.75 13.54 4.28
CA ILE A 138 1.59 13.14 5.07
C ILE A 138 0.94 11.95 4.36
N SER A 139 0.79 10.83 5.06
CA SER A 139 0.10 9.65 4.54
C SER A 139 -1.42 9.85 4.56
N GLU A 140 -2.17 8.97 3.89
CA GLU A 140 -3.64 9.08 3.86
C GLU A 140 -4.30 8.82 5.22
N HIS A 141 -3.55 8.31 6.19
CA HIS A 141 -4.05 8.10 7.56
C HIS A 141 -3.48 9.13 8.55
N GLY A 142 -2.85 10.19 8.03
CA GLY A 142 -2.32 11.30 8.82
C GLY A 142 -0.96 11.04 9.48
N ASP A 143 -0.24 9.97 9.09
CA ASP A 143 1.15 9.81 9.53
C ASP A 143 2.02 10.87 8.89
N LYS A 144 3.02 11.32 9.64
CA LYS A 144 3.93 12.36 9.19
C LYS A 144 5.32 11.79 9.06
N ILE A 145 5.88 11.89 7.86
CA ILE A 145 7.24 11.50 7.54
C ILE A 145 7.97 12.79 7.17
N LEU A 146 8.90 13.22 8.01
CA LEU A 146 9.78 14.34 7.71
C LEU A 146 11.14 13.77 7.29
N ALA A 147 11.43 13.86 6.00
CA ALA A 147 12.63 13.34 5.38
C ALA A 147 13.64 14.49 5.17
N ASP A 148 14.87 14.35 5.68
CA ASP A 148 15.90 15.38 5.53
C ASP A 148 16.44 15.44 4.09
N ASN A 149 17.27 16.45 3.81
CA ASN A 149 18.02 16.51 2.57
C ASN A 149 18.91 15.25 2.42
N ASN A 150 18.85 14.61 1.25
CA ASN A 150 19.48 13.32 0.92
C ASN A 150 18.78 12.07 1.49
N ALA A 151 17.59 12.20 2.05
CA ALA A 151 16.79 11.01 2.35
C ALA A 151 16.35 10.34 1.04
N GLU A 152 16.50 9.01 0.98
CA GLU A 152 16.08 8.18 -0.14
C GLU A 152 15.24 7.03 0.40
N PHE A 153 14.01 6.87 -0.08
CA PHE A 153 13.09 5.82 0.38
C PHE A 153 12.01 5.50 -0.66
N THR A 154 11.23 4.45 -0.45
CA THR A 154 10.09 4.07 -1.28
C THR A 154 8.94 3.57 -0.42
N PHE A 155 7.71 3.80 -0.88
CA PHE A 155 6.52 3.18 -0.31
C PHE A 155 6.30 1.82 -0.97
N LEU A 156 6.26 0.76 -0.18
CA LEU A 156 6.06 -0.60 -0.69
C LEU A 156 4.59 -1.03 -0.61
N ALA A 157 3.89 -0.57 0.42
CA ALA A 157 2.46 -0.83 0.61
C ALA A 157 1.87 0.28 1.48
N GLN A 158 0.62 0.63 1.20
CA GLN A 158 -0.17 1.52 2.02
C GLN A 158 -1.62 1.09 1.90
N ASP A 159 -2.19 0.64 3.00
CA ASP A 159 -3.60 0.33 3.13
C ASP A 159 -4.12 0.69 4.54
N GLU A 160 -5.38 0.35 4.79
CA GLU A 160 -6.07 0.62 6.06
C GLU A 160 -5.44 -0.07 7.29
N HIS A 161 -4.56 -1.04 7.10
CA HIS A 161 -3.95 -1.86 8.14
C HIS A 161 -2.42 -1.77 8.18
N GLU A 162 -1.78 -1.34 7.10
CA GLU A 162 -0.33 -1.34 7.00
C GLU A 162 0.21 -0.11 6.25
N LEU A 163 1.29 0.47 6.78
CA LEU A 163 2.18 1.34 6.02
C LEU A 163 3.57 0.71 5.96
N THR A 164 3.96 0.23 4.79
CA THR A 164 5.30 -0.30 4.55
C THR A 164 6.15 0.68 3.76
N LEU A 165 7.28 1.06 4.35
CA LEU A 165 8.30 1.88 3.69
C LEU A 165 9.63 1.14 3.66
N ARG A 166 10.46 1.46 2.67
CA ARG A 166 11.86 1.04 2.64
C ARG A 166 12.75 2.25 2.51
N GLN A 167 13.63 2.46 3.47
CA GLN A 167 14.60 3.54 3.46
C GLN A 167 15.96 3.03 2.99
N PHE A 168 16.59 3.80 2.11
CA PHE A 168 17.90 3.49 1.52
C PHE A 168 19.01 4.36 2.12
N ALA A 169 18.73 5.64 2.40
CA ALA A 169 19.72 6.59 2.90
C ALA A 169 19.10 7.76 3.66
N GLY A 170 19.96 8.50 4.38
CA GLY A 170 19.65 9.78 5.01
C GLY A 170 18.85 9.65 6.30
N SER A 171 18.28 10.75 6.76
CA SER A 171 17.50 10.80 8.00
C SER A 171 16.01 10.98 7.71
N MET A 172 15.17 10.19 8.38
CA MET A 172 13.72 10.31 8.36
C MET A 172 13.15 10.27 9.78
N TYR A 173 12.36 11.28 10.12
CA TYR A 173 11.53 11.29 11.32
C TYR A 173 10.12 10.84 10.97
N ILE A 174 9.60 9.86 11.70
CA ILE A 174 8.28 9.30 11.48
C ILE A 174 7.45 9.50 12.75
N ALA A 175 6.30 10.15 12.60
CA ALA A 175 5.28 10.27 13.63
C ALA A 175 4.00 9.59 13.14
N VAL A 176 3.67 8.48 13.78
CA VAL A 176 2.51 7.65 13.45
C VAL A 176 1.27 8.25 14.08
N SER A 177 0.20 8.35 13.29
CA SER A 177 -1.11 8.81 13.75
C SER A 177 -1.62 7.91 14.89
N ASP A 178 -2.34 8.51 15.84
CA ASP A 178 -2.88 7.86 17.04
C ASP A 178 -4.42 7.98 17.06
N THR A 179 -5.04 8.04 15.88
CA THR A 179 -6.50 8.08 15.75
C THR A 179 -7.06 6.67 15.87
N GLU A 180 -8.28 6.52 16.39
CA GLU A 180 -8.93 5.20 16.50
C GLU A 180 -9.10 4.51 15.13
N GLU A 181 -9.18 5.30 14.05
CA GLU A 181 -9.24 4.83 12.66
C GLU A 181 -7.87 4.43 12.09
N SER A 182 -6.76 4.76 12.76
CA SER A 182 -5.39 4.48 12.31
C SER A 182 -4.67 3.44 13.16
N LYS A 183 -5.41 2.56 13.86
CA LYS A 183 -4.83 1.36 14.52
C LYS A 183 -4.23 0.43 13.48
N ARG A 184 -2.96 0.66 13.17
CA ARG A 184 -2.26 0.00 12.08
C ARG A 184 -0.80 -0.27 12.42
N GLU A 185 -0.26 -1.27 11.75
CA GLU A 185 1.15 -1.61 11.86
C GLU A 185 1.95 -0.76 10.87
N ILE A 186 3.04 -0.16 11.33
CA ILE A 186 3.99 0.50 10.45
C ILE A 186 5.24 -0.35 10.36
N THR A 187 5.58 -0.72 9.13
CA THR A 187 6.75 -1.52 8.78
C THR A 187 7.77 -0.65 8.05
N VAL A 188 8.95 -0.46 8.62
CA VAL A 188 10.06 0.24 7.96
C VAL A 188 11.21 -0.73 7.71
N ALA A 189 11.47 -1.03 6.45
CA ALA A 189 12.64 -1.80 6.05
C ALA A 189 13.86 -0.88 5.93
N VAL A 190 14.91 -1.18 6.69
CA VAL A 190 16.19 -0.47 6.70
C VAL A 190 17.30 -1.49 6.47
N ARG A 191 17.88 -1.49 5.26
CA ARG A 191 18.88 -2.50 4.84
C ARG A 191 18.39 -3.93 5.08
N ASP A 192 19.03 -4.64 6.02
CA ASP A 192 18.73 -6.03 6.43
C ASP A 192 17.85 -6.12 7.69
N SER A 193 17.38 -4.97 8.18
CA SER A 193 16.53 -4.86 9.38
C SER A 193 15.11 -4.44 8.99
N ILE A 194 14.14 -4.91 9.77
CA ILE A 194 12.73 -4.51 9.66
C ILE A 194 12.31 -3.95 11.00
N LEU A 195 11.81 -2.72 10.99
CA LEU A 195 11.23 -2.06 12.16
C LEU A 195 9.71 -2.21 12.07
N THR A 196 9.08 -2.66 13.15
CA THR A 196 7.61 -2.67 13.27
C THR A 196 7.19 -1.85 14.48
N THR A 197 6.09 -1.12 14.33
CA THR A 197 5.52 -0.33 15.43
C THR A 197 4.02 -0.15 15.27
N GLU A 198 3.38 0.28 16.36
CA GLU A 198 1.95 0.56 16.42
C GLU A 198 1.67 2.07 16.32
N SER A 199 0.39 2.41 16.23
CA SER A 199 -0.12 3.77 16.23
C SER A 199 0.41 4.63 17.37
N GLY A 200 0.61 5.91 17.08
CA GLY A 200 1.11 6.88 18.05
C GLY A 200 2.61 6.80 18.35
N ALA A 201 3.38 5.97 17.66
CA ALA A 201 4.84 5.94 17.76
C ALA A 201 5.50 7.19 17.15
N GLU A 202 6.63 7.61 17.73
CA GLU A 202 7.47 8.68 17.19
C GLU A 202 8.93 8.21 17.23
N PHE A 203 9.60 8.17 16.08
CA PHE A 203 10.99 7.72 15.99
C PHE A 203 11.74 8.39 14.83
N LEU A 204 13.07 8.42 14.94
CA LEU A 204 14.00 8.91 13.93
C LEU A 204 14.85 7.74 13.46
N ILE A 205 14.97 7.58 12.15
CA ILE A 205 15.92 6.69 11.50
C ILE A 205 16.95 7.56 10.79
N ASP A 206 18.23 7.30 11.02
CA ASP A 206 19.35 7.97 10.37
C ASP A 206 20.31 6.92 9.81
N ILE A 207 20.34 6.81 8.49
CA ILE A 207 21.12 5.84 7.74
C ILE A 207 22.33 6.54 7.13
N ASP A 208 23.52 6.19 7.60
CA ASP A 208 24.79 6.58 7.01
C ASP A 208 25.62 5.35 6.58
N GLU A 209 26.80 5.58 6.00
CA GLU A 209 27.66 4.50 5.50
C GLU A 209 28.18 3.56 6.61
N GLU A 210 28.30 4.04 7.85
CA GLU A 210 28.93 3.32 8.95
C GLU A 210 27.92 2.69 9.91
N THR A 211 26.73 3.30 10.05
CA THR A 211 25.74 2.95 11.07
C THR A 211 24.31 3.22 10.62
N ASP A 212 23.38 2.39 11.09
CA ASP A 212 21.96 2.73 11.13
C ASP A 212 21.61 3.14 12.56
N ASN A 213 21.26 4.40 12.75
CA ASN A 213 20.87 4.95 14.04
C ASN A 213 19.34 5.06 14.11
N ILE A 214 18.73 4.45 15.13
CA ILE A 214 17.29 4.49 15.36
C ILE A 214 17.05 5.07 16.76
N GLU A 215 16.36 6.19 16.86
CA GLU A 215 16.03 6.87 18.11
C GLU A 215 14.51 6.86 18.32
N VAL A 216 14.03 6.24 19.41
CA VAL A 216 12.58 6.11 19.71
C VAL A 216 12.17 7.12 20.77
N PHE A 217 11.19 7.97 20.47
CA PHE A 217 10.73 9.07 21.32
C PHE A 217 9.36 8.82 21.97
N LYS A 218 8.50 8.05 21.32
CA LYS A 218 7.16 7.67 21.80
C LYS A 218 6.83 6.26 21.33
N ALA A 219 6.13 5.51 22.19
CA ALA A 219 5.80 4.09 22.04
C ALA A 219 7.04 3.19 21.92
N SER A 220 6.83 1.90 21.63
CA SER A 220 7.88 0.92 21.38
C SER A 220 8.00 0.60 19.89
N VAL A 221 9.21 0.29 19.46
CA VAL A 221 9.52 -0.19 18.11
C VAL A 221 10.21 -1.54 18.25
N ASP A 222 9.73 -2.55 17.55
CA ASP A 222 10.39 -3.85 17.47
C ASP A 222 11.32 -3.85 16.24
N ILE A 223 12.60 -4.17 16.45
CA ILE A 223 13.58 -4.28 15.37
C ILE A 223 13.88 -5.75 15.13
N MET A 224 13.46 -6.27 13.98
CA MET A 224 13.83 -7.60 13.52
C MET A 224 15.13 -7.54 12.71
N GLN A 225 16.19 -8.16 13.23
CA GLN A 225 17.47 -8.33 12.52
C GLN A 225 17.97 -9.76 12.69
N ASN A 226 18.39 -10.41 11.59
CA ASN A 226 18.90 -11.79 11.61
C ASN A 226 17.97 -12.78 12.34
N SER A 227 16.65 -12.65 12.12
CA SER A 227 15.60 -13.45 12.81
C SER A 227 15.49 -13.23 14.33
N SER A 228 16.20 -12.25 14.90
CA SER A 228 16.07 -11.85 16.29
C SER A 228 15.24 -10.58 16.38
N VAL A 229 14.31 -10.52 17.34
CA VAL A 229 13.52 -9.32 17.64
C VAL A 229 14.18 -8.59 18.81
N VAL A 230 14.51 -7.33 18.60
CA VAL A 230 15.06 -6.42 19.60
C VAL A 230 13.99 -5.38 19.93
N PRO A 231 13.29 -5.51 21.08
CA PRO A 231 12.31 -4.52 21.48
C PRO A 231 13.00 -3.25 21.93
N VAL A 232 12.61 -2.12 21.36
CA VAL A 232 13.15 -0.79 21.64
C VAL A 232 12.06 0.05 22.28
N GLY A 233 12.23 0.32 23.56
CA GLY A 233 11.31 1.14 24.33
C GLY A 233 11.46 2.62 24.05
N GLN A 234 10.54 3.39 24.62
CA GLN A 234 10.59 4.84 24.62
C GLN A 234 11.92 5.34 25.20
N TYR A 235 12.53 6.33 24.53
CA TYR A 235 13.80 6.93 24.91
C TYR A 235 14.98 5.96 24.88
N GLN A 236 14.96 5.05 23.90
CA GLN A 236 16.10 4.21 23.59
C GLN A 236 16.64 4.54 22.21
N LYS A 237 17.95 4.41 22.08
CA LYS A 237 18.70 4.48 20.83
C LYS A 237 19.21 3.10 20.49
N VAL A 238 19.01 2.70 19.24
CA VAL A 238 19.65 1.55 18.64
C VAL A 238 20.67 2.01 17.62
N ILE A 239 21.83 1.38 17.64
CA ILE A 239 22.86 1.51 16.62
C ILE A 239 23.09 0.12 16.04
N ILE A 240 22.88 0.00 14.74
CA ILE A 240 23.15 -1.23 13.97
C ILE A 240 24.39 -0.97 13.11
N SER A 241 25.41 -1.81 13.26
CA SER A 241 26.57 -1.76 12.37
C SER A 241 26.29 -2.62 11.14
N PRO A 242 26.28 -2.06 9.91
CA PRO A 242 26.00 -2.82 8.70
C PRO A 242 27.07 -3.88 8.40
N GLU A 243 28.32 -3.62 8.80
CA GLU A 243 29.43 -4.54 8.55
C GLU A 243 29.41 -5.76 9.47
N SER A 244 29.13 -5.57 10.76
CA SER A 244 29.15 -6.65 11.75
C SER A 244 27.77 -7.23 12.04
N ASN A 245 26.70 -6.55 11.64
CA ASN A 245 25.33 -6.79 12.08
C ASN A 245 25.17 -6.81 13.61
N GLU A 246 26.06 -6.12 14.34
CA GLU A 246 25.93 -5.96 15.77
C GLU A 246 24.88 -4.88 16.09
N VAL A 247 23.98 -5.22 17.01
CA VAL A 247 22.98 -4.32 17.57
C VAL A 247 23.43 -3.86 18.94
N SER A 248 23.48 -2.55 19.14
CA SER A 248 23.65 -1.96 20.47
C SER A 248 22.43 -1.12 20.82
N VAL A 249 21.89 -1.35 22.01
CA VAL A 249 20.76 -0.57 22.55
C VAL A 249 21.27 0.23 23.74
N SER A 250 20.96 1.51 23.78
CA SER A 250 21.35 2.42 24.86
C SER A 250 20.19 3.35 25.21
N GLU A 251 20.18 3.89 26.43
CA GLU A 251 19.22 4.92 26.80
C GLU A 251 19.55 6.23 26.09
N LEU A 252 18.55 6.88 25.52
CA LEU A 252 18.62 8.28 25.12
C LEU A 252 18.56 9.12 26.38
N ASP A 253 19.47 10.09 26.50
CA ASP A 253 19.35 11.11 27.52
C ASP A 253 18.00 11.84 27.33
N PRO A 254 17.09 11.80 28.31
CA PRO A 254 15.78 12.43 28.19
C PRO A 254 15.87 13.94 27.94
N ASP A 255 16.93 14.58 28.41
CA ASP A 255 17.21 15.98 28.09
C ASP A 255 17.81 16.15 26.69
N ALA A 256 18.48 15.11 26.16
CA ALA A 256 18.84 15.05 24.76
C ALA A 256 17.63 14.83 23.83
N ASN A 257 16.44 14.45 24.31
CA ASN A 257 15.21 14.56 23.48
C ASN A 257 14.77 16.02 23.25
N LYS A 258 15.39 16.99 23.95
CA LYS A 258 15.38 18.40 23.52
C LYS A 258 16.40 18.68 22.42
N ARG A 259 17.07 17.66 21.86
CA ARG A 259 17.99 17.81 20.74
C ARG A 259 17.31 18.63 19.67
N ILE A 260 18.11 19.56 19.18
CA ILE A 260 17.78 20.52 18.14
C ILE A 260 17.08 19.84 16.97
N ILE A 261 17.36 18.56 16.68
CA ILE A 261 16.72 17.78 15.64
C ILE A 261 15.24 17.55 15.95
N VAL A 262 14.83 16.83 17.00
CA VAL A 262 13.39 16.63 17.30
C VAL A 262 12.65 17.96 17.45
N GLN A 263 13.26 18.96 18.08
CA GLN A 263 12.65 20.29 18.17
C GLN A 263 12.57 21.00 16.81
N LYS A 264 13.60 20.93 15.97
CA LYS A 264 13.59 21.46 14.59
C LYS A 264 12.52 20.76 13.76
N TYR A 265 12.37 19.45 13.91
CA TYR A 265 11.41 18.65 13.16
C TYR A 265 9.97 18.94 13.63
N ARG A 266 9.71 18.96 14.94
CA ARG A 266 8.41 19.40 15.50
C ARG A 266 8.10 20.84 15.15
N LYS A 267 9.08 21.73 15.28
CA LYS A 267 8.93 23.13 14.92
C LYS A 267 8.71 23.32 13.42
N GLN A 268 9.37 22.55 12.55
CA GLN A 268 9.11 22.55 11.11
C GLN A 268 7.70 22.02 10.83
N LEU A 269 7.25 20.97 11.52
CA LEU A 269 5.87 20.48 11.43
C LEU A 269 4.83 21.51 11.92
N GLU A 270 5.19 22.36 12.87
CA GLU A 270 4.36 23.46 13.37
C GLU A 270 4.42 24.71 12.45
N GLU A 271 5.61 25.05 11.94
CA GLU A 271 5.89 26.24 11.10
C GLU A 271 5.50 26.05 9.65
N THR A 272 5.48 24.82 9.13
CA THR A 272 4.85 24.55 7.83
C THR A 272 3.39 24.96 7.85
N GLY A 273 2.78 25.12 9.04
CA GLY A 273 1.56 25.91 9.19
C GLY A 273 0.40 25.39 8.34
N ALA A 274 0.50 24.15 7.82
CA ALA A 274 -0.62 23.39 7.35
C ALA A 274 -1.51 23.28 8.59
N VAL A 275 -2.51 24.15 8.65
CA VAL A 275 -3.68 23.91 9.49
C VAL A 275 -4.25 22.65 8.88
N ILE A 276 -3.74 21.51 9.35
CA ILE A 276 -4.24 20.21 8.97
C ILE A 276 -5.66 20.26 9.43
N ASP A 277 -6.55 20.30 8.45
CA ASP A 277 -7.96 20.21 8.71
C ASP A 277 -8.18 18.89 9.45
N ARG A 278 -8.95 18.96 10.53
CA ARG A 278 -9.37 17.80 11.31
C ARG A 278 -10.90 17.71 11.37
N SER A 279 -11.57 18.66 10.73
CA SER A 279 -13.01 18.69 10.63
C SER A 279 -13.39 17.71 9.53
N PRO A 280 -14.27 16.73 9.81
CA PRO A 280 -14.75 15.87 8.75
C PRO A 280 -15.78 16.62 7.87
N PRO A 281 -15.91 16.22 6.59
CA PRO A 281 -16.91 16.78 5.70
C PRO A 281 -18.32 16.70 6.28
N VAL A 282 -19.17 17.70 6.02
CA VAL A 282 -20.59 17.63 6.36
C VAL A 282 -21.40 17.18 5.15
N ILE A 283 -22.13 16.07 5.30
CA ILE A 283 -23.00 15.51 4.25
C ILE A 283 -24.42 16.09 4.37
N GLU A 284 -24.89 16.75 3.32
CA GLU A 284 -26.26 17.25 3.19
C GLU A 284 -26.96 16.58 2.01
N LEU A 285 -27.92 15.68 2.29
CA LEU A 285 -28.72 15.04 1.24
C LEU A 285 -29.83 15.99 0.77
N SER A 286 -29.98 16.08 -0.55
CA SER A 286 -31.07 16.81 -1.21
C SER A 286 -32.16 15.88 -1.75
N THR A 287 -31.82 14.62 -2.02
CA THR A 287 -32.82 13.58 -2.29
C THR A 287 -33.66 13.34 -1.06
N ASP A 288 -34.98 13.42 -1.23
CA ASP A 288 -35.91 12.95 -0.22
C ASP A 288 -35.82 11.43 -0.16
N VAL A 289 -35.06 10.92 0.82
CA VAL A 289 -34.90 9.49 1.08
C VAL A 289 -36.05 8.93 1.93
N SER A 290 -37.19 9.63 2.04
CA SER A 290 -38.35 9.11 2.76
C SER A 290 -38.99 7.92 2.01
N SER A 291 -39.13 6.81 2.73
CA SER A 291 -39.76 5.56 2.28
C SER A 291 -41.30 5.71 2.14
N PRO A 292 -41.97 5.00 1.18
CA PRO A 292 -41.43 4.05 0.20
C PRO A 292 -41.21 4.63 -1.20
N SER A 293 -40.19 4.14 -1.91
CA SER A 293 -39.97 4.43 -3.34
C SER A 293 -40.71 3.39 -4.19
N GLN A 294 -41.29 3.85 -5.31
CA GLN A 294 -41.84 2.99 -6.37
C GLN A 294 -40.88 2.81 -7.55
N SER A 295 -39.70 3.44 -7.52
CA SER A 295 -38.67 3.33 -8.57
C SER A 295 -37.54 2.43 -8.09
N ARG A 296 -37.16 1.45 -8.93
CA ARG A 296 -35.98 0.59 -8.73
C ARG A 296 -34.67 1.37 -8.80
N TYR A 297 -34.64 2.46 -9.57
CA TYR A 297 -33.46 3.32 -9.69
C TYR A 297 -33.64 4.58 -8.85
N LEU A 298 -32.72 4.80 -7.91
CA LEU A 298 -32.65 5.96 -7.04
C LEU A 298 -31.51 6.87 -7.49
N GLN A 299 -31.77 8.17 -7.59
CA GLN A 299 -30.71 9.17 -7.72
C GLN A 299 -30.47 9.80 -6.34
N ILE A 300 -29.28 9.62 -5.79
CA ILE A 300 -28.86 10.19 -4.51
C ILE A 300 -28.07 11.47 -4.82
N ASP A 301 -28.72 12.60 -4.63
CA ASP A 301 -28.18 13.93 -4.84
C ASP A 301 -27.91 14.59 -3.49
N GLY A 302 -26.78 15.27 -3.37
CA GLY A 302 -26.45 16.00 -2.17
C GLY A 302 -25.33 17.00 -2.35
N LYS A 303 -24.92 17.57 -1.23
CA LYS A 303 -23.82 18.52 -1.12
C LYS A 303 -22.93 18.14 0.05
N LEU A 304 -21.63 18.26 -0.17
CA LEU A 304 -20.60 18.16 0.83
C LEU A 304 -20.10 19.58 1.15
N ASN A 305 -20.03 19.93 2.43
CA ASN A 305 -19.46 21.19 2.88
C ASN A 305 -18.30 20.90 3.82
N ASP A 306 -17.18 21.57 3.59
CA ASP A 306 -15.96 21.43 4.40
C ASP A 306 -15.12 22.70 4.32
N ASP A 307 -14.18 22.88 5.25
CA ASP A 307 -13.16 23.93 5.16
C ASP A 307 -11.95 23.52 4.30
N SER A 308 -11.86 22.25 3.93
CA SER A 308 -10.88 21.70 2.99
C SER A 308 -11.51 21.20 1.67
N MET A 309 -10.67 20.81 0.71
CA MET A 309 -11.14 20.26 -0.56
C MET A 309 -11.69 18.83 -0.39
N ILE A 310 -12.90 18.58 -0.89
CA ILE A 310 -13.47 17.22 -0.91
C ILE A 310 -12.76 16.35 -1.95
N ARG A 311 -12.30 15.17 -1.52
CA ARG A 311 -11.64 14.16 -2.36
C ARG A 311 -12.63 13.28 -3.09
N LYS A 312 -13.47 12.58 -2.33
CA LYS A 312 -14.30 11.49 -2.85
C LYS A 312 -15.47 11.18 -1.95
N ILE A 313 -16.43 10.47 -2.54
CA ILE A 313 -17.59 9.90 -1.87
C ILE A 313 -17.68 8.41 -2.20
N LYS A 314 -17.99 7.60 -1.20
CA LYS A 314 -18.23 6.15 -1.32
C LYS A 314 -19.62 5.83 -0.79
N ILE A 315 -20.25 4.79 -1.33
CA ILE A 315 -21.52 4.27 -0.83
C ILE A 315 -21.44 2.75 -0.71
N ASN A 316 -21.91 2.22 0.41
CA ASN A 316 -21.96 0.79 0.70
C ASN A 316 -23.39 0.37 1.05
N SER A 317 -23.81 -0.83 0.64
CA SER A 317 -25.04 -1.46 1.12
C SER A 317 -24.75 -2.53 2.17
N HIS A 318 -25.62 -2.67 3.17
CA HIS A 318 -25.40 -3.63 4.27
C HIS A 318 -25.46 -5.10 3.81
N GLU A 319 -26.30 -5.41 2.83
CA GLU A 319 -26.49 -6.80 2.37
C GLU A 319 -25.33 -7.30 1.48
N TYR A 320 -24.59 -6.39 0.85
CA TYR A 320 -23.34 -6.69 0.17
C TYR A 320 -22.15 -6.33 1.07
N TYR A 321 -21.74 -7.29 1.92
CA TYR A 321 -20.41 -7.27 2.56
C TYR A 321 -19.24 -7.40 1.56
N ALA A 322 -19.52 -7.40 0.26
CA ALA A 322 -18.49 -7.18 -0.75
C ALA A 322 -18.39 -5.67 -0.97
N ASN A 323 -17.20 -5.13 -0.72
CA ASN A 323 -16.78 -3.76 -1.01
C ASN A 323 -17.13 -3.35 -2.44
N ASP A 324 -18.38 -2.98 -2.72
CA ASP A 324 -18.73 -2.45 -4.03
C ASP A 324 -18.02 -1.13 -4.26
N GLY A 325 -17.49 -0.47 -3.21
CA GLY A 325 -16.25 0.33 -3.21
C GLY A 325 -16.20 1.49 -4.20
N ASN A 326 -17.30 1.75 -4.89
CA ASN A 326 -17.35 2.62 -6.04
C ASN A 326 -17.14 4.04 -5.52
N GLU A 327 -16.08 4.66 -6.00
CA GLU A 327 -15.81 6.07 -5.76
C GLU A 327 -16.59 6.87 -6.80
N TYR A 328 -17.39 7.83 -6.34
CA TYR A 328 -18.13 8.71 -7.23
C TYR A 328 -17.46 10.09 -7.28
N PRO A 329 -17.45 10.74 -8.45
CA PRO A 329 -16.86 12.06 -8.58
C PRO A 329 -17.69 13.09 -7.81
N VAL A 330 -17.01 13.96 -7.07
CA VAL A 330 -17.59 15.14 -6.43
C VAL A 330 -17.21 16.37 -7.24
N GLN A 331 -18.19 17.24 -7.52
CA GLN A 331 -17.92 18.50 -8.18
C GLN A 331 -17.14 19.44 -7.25
N ARG A 332 -16.39 20.40 -7.82
CA ARG A 332 -15.58 21.36 -7.04
C ARG A 332 -16.38 22.16 -6.01
N ASN A 333 -17.69 22.31 -6.20
CA ASN A 333 -18.60 22.99 -5.27
C ASN A 333 -19.21 22.05 -4.21
N GLY A 334 -18.71 20.82 -4.09
CA GLY A 334 -19.19 19.80 -3.16
C GLY A 334 -20.44 19.06 -3.63
N GLN A 335 -21.01 19.37 -4.81
CA GLN A 335 -22.19 18.67 -5.31
C GLN A 335 -21.85 17.27 -5.82
N PHE A 336 -22.70 16.29 -5.51
CA PHE A 336 -22.60 14.92 -6.01
C PHE A 336 -23.96 14.40 -6.44
N SER A 337 -23.93 13.37 -7.28
CA SER A 337 -25.11 12.74 -7.86
C SER A 337 -24.78 11.27 -8.15
N ILE A 338 -25.36 10.36 -7.38
CA ILE A 338 -25.03 8.93 -7.38
C ILE A 338 -26.24 8.13 -7.84
N PRO A 339 -26.17 7.43 -8.99
CA PRO A 339 -27.20 6.47 -9.36
C PRO A 339 -27.05 5.20 -8.52
N TRP A 340 -28.15 4.72 -7.95
CA TRP A 340 -28.20 3.50 -7.17
C TRP A 340 -29.38 2.62 -7.60
N GLU A 341 -29.18 1.31 -7.60
CA GLU A 341 -30.22 0.33 -7.90
C GLU A 341 -30.67 -0.32 -6.59
N LEU A 342 -31.98 -0.26 -6.33
CA LEU A 342 -32.60 -0.78 -5.12
C LEU A 342 -33.06 -2.22 -5.34
N GLU A 343 -32.88 -3.04 -4.31
CA GLU A 343 -33.47 -4.36 -4.21
C GLU A 343 -34.90 -4.26 -3.64
N GLU A 344 -35.76 -5.22 -3.97
CA GLU A 344 -37.12 -5.26 -3.42
C GLU A 344 -37.08 -5.44 -1.90
N GLY A 345 -37.78 -4.57 -1.17
CA GLY A 345 -37.76 -4.53 0.29
C GLY A 345 -36.89 -3.42 0.86
N ASP A 346 -36.35 -3.65 2.05
CA ASP A 346 -35.55 -2.67 2.78
C ASP A 346 -34.11 -2.63 2.27
N ASN A 347 -33.64 -1.43 1.93
CA ASN A 347 -32.29 -1.15 1.49
C ASN A 347 -31.62 -0.27 2.55
N GLU A 348 -30.54 -0.77 3.15
CA GLU A 348 -29.72 -0.01 4.10
C GLU A 348 -28.44 0.47 3.39
N LEU A 349 -28.28 1.79 3.29
CA LEU A 349 -27.18 2.42 2.57
C LEU A 349 -26.37 3.33 3.50
N THR A 350 -25.04 3.20 3.47
CA THR A 350 -24.11 4.08 4.18
C THR A 350 -23.30 4.88 3.16
N LEU A 351 -23.40 6.21 3.25
CA LEU A 351 -22.59 7.14 2.46
C LEU A 351 -21.37 7.57 3.28
N TYR A 352 -20.18 7.57 2.69
CA TYR A 352 -18.94 8.07 3.28
C TYR A 352 -18.38 9.22 2.46
N ALA A 353 -17.99 10.31 3.10
CA ALA A 353 -17.31 11.44 2.45
C ALA A 353 -15.92 11.62 3.05
N TYR A 354 -14.96 11.95 2.18
CA TYR A 354 -13.55 12.15 2.53
C TYR A 354 -13.07 13.50 1.98
N ASP A 355 -12.39 14.28 2.81
CA ASP A 355 -11.67 15.48 2.38
C ASP A 355 -10.24 15.17 1.91
N GLU A 356 -9.46 16.21 1.61
CA GLU A 356 -8.06 16.12 1.18
C GLU A 356 -7.10 15.68 2.29
N TYR A 357 -7.50 15.85 3.55
CA TYR A 357 -6.77 15.44 4.74
C TYR A 357 -7.25 14.09 5.30
N TRP A 358 -8.15 13.42 4.58
CA TRP A 358 -8.76 12.14 4.91
C TRP A 358 -9.62 12.11 6.17
N ASN A 359 -10.11 13.26 6.62
CA ASN A 359 -11.18 13.28 7.61
C ASN A 359 -12.43 12.69 6.96
N THR A 360 -13.10 11.81 7.72
CA THR A 360 -14.22 11.02 7.22
C THR A 360 -15.50 11.35 7.96
N SER A 361 -16.59 11.49 7.22
CA SER A 361 -17.94 11.45 7.78
C SER A 361 -18.78 10.39 7.11
N SER A 362 -19.83 9.95 7.79
CA SER A 362 -20.79 9.02 7.23
C SER A 362 -22.23 9.34 7.61
N ILE A 363 -23.16 8.96 6.73
CA ILE A 363 -24.60 8.95 7.01
C ILE A 363 -25.20 7.62 6.60
N LEU A 364 -25.94 7.01 7.52
CA LEU A 364 -26.73 5.81 7.31
C LEU A 364 -28.18 6.21 7.03
N PHE A 365 -28.78 5.65 5.98
CA PHE A 365 -30.21 5.79 5.74
C PHE A 365 -30.81 4.50 5.20
N THR A 366 -32.10 4.31 5.50
CA THR A 366 -32.86 3.13 5.11
C THR A 366 -34.01 3.55 4.20
N LEU A 367 -34.19 2.83 3.10
CA LEU A 367 -35.27 3.07 2.16
C LEU A 367 -35.92 1.76 1.75
N THR A 368 -37.25 1.74 1.67
CA THR A 368 -38.00 0.56 1.20
C THR A 368 -38.40 0.75 -0.26
N TYR A 369 -38.05 -0.21 -1.12
CA TYR A 369 -38.55 -0.29 -2.49
C TYR A 369 -39.69 -1.29 -2.55
N GLU A 370 -40.89 -0.78 -2.85
CA GLU A 370 -42.08 -1.59 -3.07
C GLU A 370 -42.45 -1.53 -4.56
N PRO A 371 -42.12 -2.57 -5.37
CA PRO A 371 -42.47 -2.59 -6.78
C PRO A 371 -43.99 -2.50 -6.96
N ARG A 372 -44.45 -1.74 -7.96
CA ARG A 372 -45.87 -1.72 -8.30
C ARG A 372 -46.26 -3.10 -8.83
N GLU A 373 -47.47 -3.57 -8.50
CA GLU A 373 -47.99 -4.86 -9.01
C GLU A 373 -47.93 -4.95 -10.55
N GLU A 374 -48.05 -3.82 -11.25
CA GLU A 374 -47.98 -3.72 -12.71
C GLU A 374 -46.57 -3.98 -13.28
N ASP A 375 -45.52 -3.84 -12.48
CA ASP A 375 -44.12 -4.06 -12.86
C ASP A 375 -43.66 -5.49 -12.56
N LEU A 376 -44.49 -6.31 -11.90
CA LEU A 376 -44.20 -7.73 -11.69
C LEU A 376 -44.20 -8.45 -13.04
N PRO A 377 -43.23 -9.35 -13.31
CA PRO A 377 -43.23 -10.13 -14.54
C PRO A 377 -44.56 -10.91 -14.63
N VAL A 378 -45.31 -10.69 -15.70
CA VAL A 378 -46.54 -11.45 -15.96
C VAL A 378 -46.18 -12.92 -15.85
N PRO A 379 -46.79 -13.69 -14.92
CA PRO A 379 -46.47 -15.09 -14.76
C PRO A 379 -46.65 -15.74 -16.12
N THR A 380 -45.55 -16.25 -16.67
CA THR A 380 -45.60 -16.95 -17.94
C THR A 380 -46.47 -18.17 -17.69
N GLU A 381 -47.70 -18.19 -18.23
CA GLU A 381 -48.56 -19.36 -18.12
C GLU A 381 -47.74 -20.55 -18.61
N GLU A 382 -47.36 -21.42 -17.68
CA GLU A 382 -46.67 -22.65 -17.98
C GLU A 382 -47.65 -23.44 -18.84
N VAL A 383 -47.41 -23.47 -20.15
CA VAL A 383 -48.23 -24.25 -21.07
C VAL A 383 -48.02 -25.71 -20.71
N ILE A 384 -48.86 -26.22 -19.82
CA ILE A 384 -48.92 -27.65 -19.50
C ILE A 384 -49.44 -28.32 -20.78
N GLY A 385 -48.52 -28.81 -21.60
CA GLY A 385 -48.85 -29.62 -22.76
C GLY A 385 -49.59 -30.87 -22.30
N LEU A 386 -50.88 -30.95 -22.65
CA LEU A 386 -51.71 -32.13 -22.49
C LEU A 386 -51.42 -33.17 -23.58
#